data_AF-A0A9D8RKJ5-F1
#
_entry.id   AF-A0A9D8RKJ5-F1
#
_cell.length_a   1.000
_cell.length_b   1.000
_cell.length_c   1.000
_cell.angle_alpha   90.00
_cell.angle_beta   90.00
_cell.angle_gamma   90.00
#
_symmetry.space_group_name_H-M   'P 1'
#
loop_
_entity.id
_entity.type
_entity.pdbx_description
1 polymer ?
#
loop_
_entity_poly.entity_id
_entity_poly.type
_entity_poly.pdbx_seq_one_letter_code
_entity_poly.pdbx_strand_id
1 'polypeptide(L)'
;EVEARTEVKWETYTKKIQIEARVLGDITMNHIIPVASKYEAVLLDKAYKMKELGLNYDSDLELIRDIQGHTSAIQRLVGEMIEARKVANRIEDQRSKAICYHDTVAIFLDQIRAHIDRLEEVIDDQLWPLPKYRELLFMR
;
A
#
# COMPACT_ATOMS: atom_id res chain seq x y z
N GLU A 1 28.74 20.65 18.96
CA GLU A 1 27.85 21.08 17.85
C GLU A 1 27.60 19.98 16.81
N VAL A 2 28.65 19.31 16.30
CA VAL A 2 28.51 18.27 15.26
C VAL A 2 27.68 17.06 15.71
N GLU A 3 27.86 16.60 16.95
CA GLU A 3 27.09 15.47 17.51
C GLU A 3 25.59 15.80 17.63
N ALA A 4 25.25 16.96 18.19
CA ALA A 4 23.87 17.43 18.27
C ALA A 4 23.21 17.56 16.89
N ARG A 5 23.93 18.07 15.87
CA ARG A 5 23.42 18.11 14.50
C ARG A 5 23.19 16.71 13.91
N THR A 6 24.05 15.75 14.25
CA THR A 6 23.94 14.35 13.81
C THR A 6 22.71 13.68 14.43
N GLU A 7 22.48 13.88 15.73
CA GLU A 7 21.34 13.35 16.45
C GLU A 7 20.00 13.87 15.89
N VAL A 8 19.92 15.19 15.64
CA VAL A 8 18.73 15.81 15.03
C VAL A 8 18.42 15.23 13.65
N LYS A 9 19.44 14.88 12.85
CA LYS A 9 19.23 14.22 11.54
C LYS A 9 18.63 12.83 11.70
N TRP A 10 19.08 12.04 12.67
CA TRP A 10 18.53 10.70 12.93
C TRP A 10 17.07 10.77 13.39
N GLU A 11 16.76 11.70 14.28
CA GLU A 11 15.40 11.94 14.73
C GLU A 11 14.50 12.37 13.57
N THR A 12 14.97 13.30 12.72
CA THR A 12 14.22 13.78 11.55
C THR A 12 13.94 12.65 10.56
N TYR A 13 14.95 11.82 10.25
CA TYR A 13 14.78 10.66 9.39
C TYR A 13 13.74 9.69 9.93
N THR A 14 13.86 9.33 11.22
CA THR A 14 12.94 8.42 11.90
C THR A 14 11.50 8.93 11.83
N LYS A 15 11.27 10.21 12.17
CA LYS A 15 9.94 10.83 12.12
C LYS A 15 9.36 10.84 10.71
N LYS A 16 10.19 11.12 9.70
CA LYS A 16 9.76 11.11 8.30
C LYS A 16 9.23 9.73 7.90
N ILE A 17 10.02 8.67 8.08
CA ILE A 17 9.59 7.30 7.75
C ILE A 17 8.37 6.89 8.58
N GLN A 18 8.31 7.29 9.84
CA GLN A 18 7.17 7.00 10.70
C GLN A 18 5.86 7.63 10.21
N ILE A 19 5.91 8.87 9.69
CA ILE A 19 4.77 9.57 9.11
C ILE A 19 4.39 8.90 7.78
N GLU A 20 5.35 8.66 6.89
CA GLU A 20 5.11 8.01 5.60
C GLU A 20 4.43 6.64 5.77
N ALA A 21 4.95 5.80 6.67
CA ALA A 21 4.35 4.50 6.96
C ALA A 21 2.92 4.61 7.54
N ARG A 22 2.65 5.64 8.36
CA ARG A 22 1.31 5.87 8.92
C ARG A 22 0.34 6.30 7.82
N VAL A 23 0.73 7.26 7.01
CA VAL A 23 -0.08 7.80 5.92
C VAL A 23 -0.35 6.73 4.88
N LEU A 24 0.68 5.97 4.48
CA LEU A 24 0.52 4.87 3.52
C LEU A 24 -0.46 3.81 4.06
N GLY A 25 -0.28 3.37 5.31
CA GLY A 25 -1.19 2.40 5.91
C GLY A 25 -2.64 2.91 5.95
N ASP A 26 -2.85 4.15 6.36
CA ASP A 26 -4.18 4.77 6.44
C ASP A 26 -4.85 4.91 5.06
N ILE A 27 -4.11 5.45 4.08
CA ILE A 27 -4.61 5.62 2.71
C ILE A 27 -4.98 4.25 2.12
N THR A 28 -4.12 3.27 2.33
CA THR A 28 -4.31 1.95 1.72
C THR A 28 -5.54 1.25 2.30
N MET A 29 -5.71 1.29 3.62
CA MET A 29 -6.84 0.64 4.30
C MET A 29 -8.17 1.35 4.06
N ASN A 30 -8.19 2.69 3.99
CA ASN A 30 -9.42 3.46 3.93
C ASN A 30 -9.84 3.86 2.52
N HIS A 31 -8.90 3.99 1.58
CA HIS A 31 -9.19 4.44 0.22
C HIS A 31 -8.96 3.34 -0.82
N ILE A 32 -7.82 2.64 -0.77
CA ILE A 32 -7.45 1.70 -1.84
C ILE A 32 -8.23 0.38 -1.72
N ILE A 33 -8.19 -0.26 -0.55
CA ILE A 33 -8.86 -1.56 -0.35
C ILE A 33 -10.37 -1.48 -0.62
N PRO A 34 -11.12 -0.48 -0.10
CA PRO A 34 -12.55 -0.40 -0.36
C PRO A 34 -12.89 -0.22 -1.84
N VAL A 35 -12.05 0.47 -2.60
CA VAL A 35 -12.22 0.62 -4.06
C VAL A 35 -11.97 -0.71 -4.75
N ALA A 36 -10.87 -1.40 -4.41
CA ALA A 36 -10.57 -2.71 -4.97
C ALA A 36 -11.69 -3.71 -4.71
N SER A 37 -12.22 -3.77 -3.48
CA SER A 37 -13.34 -4.66 -3.12
C SER A 37 -14.64 -4.30 -3.86
N LYS A 38 -14.90 -3.01 -4.12
CA LYS A 38 -16.05 -2.61 -4.95
C LYS A 38 -15.91 -3.08 -6.39
N TYR A 39 -14.72 -2.91 -6.98
CA TYR A 39 -14.45 -3.36 -8.34
C TYR A 39 -14.52 -4.90 -8.45
N GLU A 40 -13.98 -5.61 -7.46
CA GLU A 40 -14.08 -7.06 -7.36
C GLU A 40 -15.55 -7.54 -7.35
N ALA A 41 -16.43 -6.86 -6.61
CA ALA A 41 -17.86 -7.18 -6.60
C ALA A 41 -18.52 -7.01 -7.98
N VAL A 42 -18.11 -5.99 -8.75
CA VAL A 42 -18.60 -5.77 -10.13
C VAL A 42 -18.14 -6.88 -11.07
N LEU A 43 -16.86 -7.28 -10.98
CA LEU A 43 -16.31 -8.38 -11.77
C LEU A 43 -16.99 -9.70 -11.44
N LEU A 44 -17.29 -9.95 -10.16
CA LEU A 44 -17.94 -11.17 -9.71
C LEU A 44 -19.39 -11.27 -10.22
N ASP A 45 -20.14 -10.18 -10.21
CA ASP A 45 -21.48 -10.12 -10.81
C ASP A 45 -21.44 -10.36 -12.33
N LYS A 46 -20.47 -9.77 -13.03
CA LYS A 46 -20.23 -10.03 -14.46
C LYS A 46 -19.94 -11.51 -14.72
N ALA A 47 -18.99 -12.10 -13.99
CA ALA A 47 -18.61 -13.51 -14.14
C ALA A 47 -19.80 -14.45 -13.86
N TYR A 48 -20.61 -14.14 -12.85
CA TYR A 48 -21.83 -14.90 -12.55
C TYR A 48 -22.83 -14.87 -13.72
N LYS A 49 -23.10 -13.69 -14.29
CA LYS A 49 -23.99 -13.53 -15.45
C LYS A 49 -23.46 -14.25 -16.69
N MET A 50 -22.15 -14.22 -16.92
CA MET A 50 -21.52 -14.94 -18.04
C MET A 50 -21.66 -16.46 -17.88
N LYS A 51 -21.51 -16.97 -16.65
CA LYS A 51 -21.73 -18.38 -16.34
C LYS A 51 -23.17 -18.81 -16.61
N GLU A 52 -24.16 -18.02 -16.19
CA GLU A 52 -25.59 -18.29 -16.46
C GLU A 52 -25.90 -18.37 -17.95
N LEU A 53 -25.23 -17.54 -18.77
CA LEU A 53 -25.36 -17.53 -20.22
C LEU A 53 -24.52 -18.60 -20.93
N GLY A 54 -23.75 -19.41 -20.19
CA GLY A 54 -22.85 -20.43 -20.75
C GLY A 54 -21.66 -19.86 -21.53
N LEU A 55 -21.28 -18.61 -21.26
CA LEU A 55 -20.11 -17.96 -21.87
C LEU A 55 -18.83 -18.32 -21.10
N ASN A 56 -17.67 -18.18 -21.75
CA ASN A 56 -16.38 -18.33 -21.08
C ASN A 56 -16.11 -17.13 -20.15
N TYR A 57 -15.83 -17.39 -18.87
CA TYR A 57 -15.58 -16.40 -17.82
C TYR A 57 -14.21 -16.60 -17.12
N ASP A 58 -13.31 -17.40 -17.69
CA ASP A 58 -12.02 -17.74 -17.07
C ASP A 58 -11.15 -16.50 -16.83
N SER A 59 -11.12 -15.56 -17.78
CA SER A 59 -10.34 -14.31 -17.67
C SER A 59 -10.82 -13.41 -16.53
N ASP A 60 -12.14 -13.35 -16.30
CA ASP A 60 -12.70 -12.55 -15.20
C ASP A 60 -12.37 -13.19 -13.84
N LEU A 61 -12.34 -14.52 -13.76
CA LEU A 61 -11.92 -15.22 -12.54
C LEU A 61 -10.44 -15.05 -12.22
N GLU A 62 -9.56 -15.07 -13.23
CA GLU A 62 -8.13 -14.80 -13.04
C GLU A 62 -7.94 -13.38 -12.48
N LEU A 63 -8.62 -12.39 -13.07
CA LEU A 63 -8.55 -11.01 -12.61
C LEU A 63 -9.01 -10.84 -11.15
N ILE A 64 -10.13 -11.48 -10.78
CA ILE A 64 -10.64 -11.48 -9.40
C ILE A 64 -9.59 -12.07 -8.44
N ARG A 65 -8.97 -13.20 -8.80
CA ARG A 65 -7.93 -13.84 -7.98
C ARG A 65 -6.71 -12.95 -7.80
N ASP A 66 -6.29 -12.25 -8.86
CA ASP A 66 -5.16 -11.33 -8.81
C ASP A 66 -5.45 -10.14 -7.87
N ILE A 67 -6.64 -9.54 -7.99
CA ILE A 67 -7.09 -8.46 -7.09
C ILE A 67 -7.15 -8.95 -5.63
N GLN A 68 -7.72 -10.13 -5.38
CA GLN A 68 -7.77 -10.74 -4.05
C GLN A 68 -6.38 -11.00 -3.49
N GLY A 69 -5.45 -11.49 -4.32
CA GLY A 69 -4.07 -11.74 -3.94
C GLY A 69 -3.36 -10.45 -3.51
N HIS A 70 -3.49 -9.38 -4.28
CA HIS A 70 -2.88 -8.09 -3.98
C HIS A 70 -3.50 -7.42 -2.75
N THR A 71 -4.83 -7.37 -2.64
CA THR A 71 -5.52 -6.80 -1.46
C THR A 71 -5.17 -7.54 -0.17
N SER A 72 -5.11 -8.88 -0.20
CA SER A 72 -4.70 -9.70 0.94
C SER A 72 -3.23 -9.48 1.32
N ALA A 73 -2.34 -9.40 0.32
CA ALA A 73 -0.92 -9.14 0.56
C ALA A 73 -0.71 -7.75 1.20
N ILE A 74 -1.40 -6.73 0.69
CA ILE A 74 -1.39 -5.39 1.24
C ILE A 74 -1.83 -5.37 2.71
N GLN A 75 -2.96 -5.99 3.04
CA GLN A 75 -3.47 -6.04 4.43
C GLN A 75 -2.44 -6.67 5.38
N ARG A 76 -1.82 -7.78 4.95
CA ARG A 76 -0.79 -8.46 5.72
C ARG A 76 0.44 -7.56 5.92
N LEU A 77 0.98 -6.98 4.85
CA LEU A 77 2.17 -6.13 4.89
C LEU A 77 1.95 -4.87 5.74
N VAL A 78 0.77 -4.26 5.66
CA VAL A 78 0.40 -3.13 6.54
C VAL A 78 0.39 -3.56 8.00
N GLY A 79 -0.17 -4.74 8.31
CA GLY A 79 -0.14 -5.31 9.66
C GLY A 79 1.30 -5.54 10.18
N GLU A 80 2.15 -6.18 9.37
CA GLU A 80 3.56 -6.43 9.69
C GLU A 80 4.36 -5.12 9.88
N MET A 81 4.13 -4.13 9.02
CA MET A 81 4.73 -2.80 9.13
C MET A 81 4.34 -2.09 10.44
N ILE A 82 3.08 -2.22 10.88
CA ILE A 82 2.63 -1.67 12.16
C ILE A 82 3.37 -2.32 13.33
N GLU A 83 3.55 -3.63 13.31
CA GLU A 83 4.30 -4.35 14.35
C GLU A 83 5.79 -3.97 14.34
N ALA A 84 6.43 -3.90 13.17
CA ALA A 84 7.81 -3.45 13.03
C ALA A 84 8.01 -2.05 13.61
N ARG A 85 7.07 -1.13 13.37
CA ARG A 85 7.08 0.22 13.96
C ARG A 85 6.93 0.19 15.48
N LYS A 86 6.07 -0.67 16.03
CA LYS A 86 5.92 -0.81 17.49
C LYS A 86 7.23 -1.25 18.13
N VAL A 87 7.95 -2.19 17.50
CA VAL A 87 9.27 -2.64 17.97
C VAL A 87 10.30 -1.52 17.88
N ALA A 88 10.42 -0.86 16.71
CA ALA A 88 11.38 0.22 16.48
C ALA A 88 11.19 1.41 17.44
N ASN A 89 9.95 1.74 17.80
CA ASN A 89 9.63 2.83 18.72
C ASN A 89 10.07 2.60 20.17
N ARG A 90 10.37 1.35 20.56
CA ARG A 90 10.87 1.03 21.91
C ARG A 90 12.36 1.29 22.08
N ILE A 91 13.09 1.52 20.99
CA ILE A 91 14.52 1.81 21.03
C ILE A 91 14.71 3.23 21.58
N GLU A 92 15.55 3.43 22.59
CA GLU A 92 15.79 4.77 23.15
C GLU A 92 16.83 5.54 22.34
N ASP A 93 17.92 4.87 21.94
CA ASP A 93 19.00 5.46 21.14
C ASP A 93 18.52 5.87 19.74
N GLN A 94 18.70 7.15 19.39
CA GLN A 94 18.21 7.71 18.13
C GLN A 94 18.88 7.10 16.90
N ARG A 95 20.18 6.78 17.00
CA ARG A 95 20.91 6.18 15.88
C ARG A 95 20.42 4.75 15.62
N SER A 96 20.33 3.94 16.66
CA SER A 96 19.83 2.56 16.57
C SER A 96 18.38 2.52 16.12
N LYS A 97 17.56 3.47 16.55
CA LYS A 97 16.18 3.64 16.07
C LYS A 97 16.14 3.95 14.59
N ALA A 98 16.94 4.91 14.12
CA ALA A 98 17.00 5.26 12.71
C ALA A 98 17.42 4.07 11.82
N ILE A 99 18.42 3.30 12.25
CA ILE A 99 18.85 2.07 11.55
C ILE A 99 17.71 1.04 11.53
N CYS A 100 17.05 0.81 12.66
CA CYS A 100 15.92 -0.12 12.73
C CYS A 100 14.77 0.30 11.80
N TYR A 101 14.44 1.59 11.74
CA TYR A 101 13.43 2.10 10.82
C TYR A 101 13.82 1.91 9.35
N HIS A 102 15.08 2.15 9.00
CA HIS A 102 15.59 1.91 7.65
C HIS A 102 15.50 0.43 7.25
N ASP A 103 15.98 -0.46 8.11
CA ASP A 103 16.14 -1.88 7.76
C ASP A 103 14.82 -2.66 7.85
N THR A 104 13.90 -2.23 8.71
CA THR A 104 12.68 -3.01 9.02
C THR A 104 11.38 -2.32 8.65
N VAL A 105 11.30 -0.98 8.65
CA VAL A 105 10.04 -0.27 8.36
C VAL A 105 10.00 0.22 6.91
N ALA A 106 11.09 0.83 6.44
CA ALA A 106 11.15 1.41 5.10
C ALA A 106 10.92 0.36 3.99
N ILE A 107 11.38 -0.88 4.21
CA ILE A 107 11.19 -1.99 3.27
C ILE A 107 9.72 -2.28 2.94
N PHE A 108 8.80 -1.99 3.86
CA PHE A 108 7.37 -2.23 3.65
C PHE A 108 6.75 -1.16 2.76
N LEU A 109 7.29 0.06 2.74
CA LEU A 109 6.77 1.15 1.91
C LEU A 109 6.80 0.75 0.43
N ASP A 110 7.93 0.22 -0.03
CA ASP A 110 8.12 -0.20 -1.41
C ASP A 110 7.31 -1.46 -1.74
N GLN A 111 7.24 -2.43 -0.82
CA GLN A 111 6.48 -3.67 -1.02
C GLN A 111 4.97 -3.41 -1.12
N ILE A 112 4.42 -2.59 -0.22
CA ILE A 112 3.01 -2.20 -0.25
C ILE A 112 2.72 -1.44 -1.53
N ARG A 113 3.60 -0.49 -1.90
CA ARG A 113 3.47 0.30 -3.11
C ARG A 113 3.45 -0.55 -4.37
N ALA A 114 4.33 -1.55 -4.47
CA ALA A 114 4.35 -2.46 -5.62
C ALA A 114 2.99 -3.16 -5.84
N HIS A 115 2.29 -3.54 -4.77
CA HIS A 115 0.95 -4.11 -4.89
C HIS A 115 -0.12 -3.07 -5.24
N ILE A 116 -0.01 -1.85 -4.72
CA ILE A 116 -0.90 -0.74 -5.07
C ILE A 116 -0.78 -0.39 -6.55
N ASP A 117 0.46 -0.27 -7.05
CA ASP A 117 0.72 0.07 -8.45
C ASP A 117 0.13 -1.00 -9.38
N ARG A 118 0.18 -2.29 -8.99
CA ARG A 118 -0.49 -3.37 -9.73
C ARG A 118 -2.02 -3.28 -9.69
N LEU A 119 -2.60 -2.90 -8.56
CA LEU A 119 -4.03 -2.65 -8.45
C LEU A 119 -4.46 -1.44 -9.30
N GLU A 120 -3.63 -0.40 -9.40
CA GLU A 120 -3.85 0.78 -10.25
C GLU A 120 -3.92 0.43 -11.75
N GLU A 121 -3.13 -0.55 -12.20
CA GLU A 121 -3.13 -1.03 -13.59
C GLU A 121 -4.41 -1.78 -13.95
N VAL A 122 -5.00 -2.47 -12.97
CA VAL A 122 -6.13 -3.39 -13.16
C VAL A 122 -7.48 -2.71 -12.96
N ILE A 123 -7.57 -1.79 -11.99
CA ILE A 123 -8.82 -1.13 -11.62
C ILE A 123 -9.13 0.01 -12.58
N ASP A 124 -10.41 0.15 -12.93
CA ASP A 124 -10.92 1.24 -13.78
C ASP A 124 -10.53 2.63 -13.22
N ASP A 125 -10.00 3.48 -14.10
CA ASP A 125 -9.58 4.86 -13.80
C ASP A 125 -10.69 5.67 -13.10
N GLN A 126 -11.97 5.46 -13.44
CA GLN A 126 -13.08 6.20 -12.84
C GLN A 126 -13.33 5.86 -11.38
N LEU A 127 -12.92 4.67 -10.95
CA LEU A 127 -13.10 4.18 -9.58
C LEU A 127 -11.86 4.46 -8.72
N TRP A 128 -10.70 4.68 -9.35
CA TRP A 128 -9.44 4.86 -8.64
C TRP A 128 -9.43 6.18 -7.84
N PRO A 129 -9.14 6.15 -6.52
CA PRO A 129 -9.38 7.29 -5.64
C PRO A 129 -8.27 8.35 -5.68
N LEU A 130 -7.11 8.02 -6.25
CA LEU A 130 -5.93 8.88 -6.25
C LEU A 130 -5.61 9.33 -7.68
N PRO A 131 -5.15 10.58 -7.89
CA PRO A 131 -4.70 11.01 -9.20
C PRO A 131 -3.55 10.12 -9.68
N LYS A 132 -3.65 9.59 -10.90
CA LYS A 132 -2.58 8.77 -11.46
C LYS A 132 -1.33 9.62 -11.67
N TYR A 133 -0.15 9.01 -11.63
CA TYR A 133 1.12 9.73 -11.86
C TYR A 133 1.12 10.54 -13.16
N ARG A 134 0.45 10.03 -14.21
CA ARG A 134 0.26 10.73 -15.47
C ARG A 134 -0.54 12.03 -15.28
N GLU A 135 -1.60 12.01 -14.49
CA GLU A 135 -2.44 13.18 -14.23
C GLU A 135 -1.68 14.22 -13.40
N LEU A 136 -0.90 13.79 -12.41
CA LEU A 136 -0.04 14.69 -11.61
C LEU A 136 1.02 15.41 -12.47
N LEU A 137 1.50 14.78 -13.54
CA LEU A 137 2.51 15.36 -14.45
C LEU A 137 1.93 16.35 -15.46
N PHE A 138 0.62 16.27 -15.76
CA PHE A 138 -0.02 17.08 -16.80
C PHE A 138 -1.14 18.02 -16.27
N MET A 139 -1.46 17.98 -14.98
CA MET A 139 -2.29 19.01 -14.33
C MET A 139 -1.51 20.34 -14.30
N ARG A 140 -1.85 21.22 -15.24
CA ARG A 140 -1.35 22.60 -15.34
C ARG A 140 -2.53 23.56 -15.45
#